data_AF-A0A3C1VH07-F1
#
_entry.id   AF-A0A3C1VH07-F1
#
_cell.length_a   1.000
_cell.length_b   1.000
_cell.length_c   1.000
_cell.angle_alpha   90.00
_cell.angle_beta   90.00
_cell.angle_gamma   90.00
#
_symmetry.space_group_name_H-M   'P 1'
#
loop_
_entity.id
_entity.type
_entity.pdbx_description
1 polymer ?
#
loop_
_entity_poly.entity_id
_entity_poly.type
_entity_poly.pdbx_seq_one_letter_code
_entity_poly.pdbx_strand_id
1 'polypeptide(L)'
;GTMSLTKVGTGTLTMSGANNWSGKTLVSNGELIVSTVFAGKGNFIVSDGAALGVTNLSATSASISNLTLGVSGPTTLEFQKVSSLTTALVSASNLTLNGSCVVKITGTAGLTIGSTYPLVGYSGSFSGNFANLQLQTSAGISGVLVSNSQQIALSVVSIPLAPTNLMTTAGDAQASLKWNASAGATGYNVKQSTDRGATYNLIATVTATNYINTGLVNGEVYYYVVSAVYSGGETADSVAASAAPVSTTVPELGMTFNGSQLQLFWPQDHTGWTLQMQTNSLNTGLGTNWVGVTNSTVTNQLIVPFSATNGSVFFRLVYP
;
A
#
# COMPACT_ATOMS: atom_id res chain seq x y z
N GLY A 1 -35.99 -17.84 -30.33
CA GLY A 1 -36.38 -19.27 -30.46
C GLY A 1 -35.67 -20.11 -29.41
N THR A 2 -36.05 -21.37 -29.22
CA THR A 2 -35.45 -22.32 -28.24
C THR A 2 -34.08 -22.87 -28.66
N MET A 3 -33.44 -22.24 -29.66
CA MET A 3 -32.19 -22.69 -30.23
C MET A 3 -31.04 -22.52 -29.23
N SER A 4 -30.13 -23.48 -29.23
CA SER A 4 -28.88 -23.43 -28.49
C SER A 4 -27.78 -22.73 -29.28
N LEU A 5 -26.89 -22.06 -28.57
CA LEU A 5 -25.69 -21.41 -29.12
C LEU A 5 -24.44 -22.09 -28.55
N THR A 6 -23.49 -22.46 -29.39
CA THR A 6 -22.16 -22.89 -28.94
C THR A 6 -21.10 -22.02 -29.61
N LYS A 7 -20.36 -21.27 -28.79
CA LYS A 7 -19.20 -20.48 -29.22
C LYS A 7 -17.94 -21.34 -29.11
N VAL A 8 -17.27 -21.54 -30.24
CA VAL A 8 -15.99 -22.26 -30.42
C VAL A 8 -14.89 -21.34 -30.96
N GLY A 9 -13.64 -21.81 -30.94
CA GLY A 9 -12.48 -21.07 -31.46
C GLY A 9 -12.00 -19.95 -30.53
N THR A 10 -10.76 -19.49 -30.71
CA THR A 10 -10.07 -18.57 -29.78
C THR A 10 -10.47 -17.11 -29.93
N GLY A 11 -11.12 -16.72 -31.03
CA GLY A 11 -11.51 -15.33 -31.29
C GLY A 11 -12.74 -14.87 -30.50
N THR A 12 -13.06 -13.58 -30.65
CA THR A 12 -14.25 -12.95 -30.05
C THR A 12 -15.44 -12.96 -31.03
N LEU A 13 -16.61 -13.35 -30.54
CA LEU A 13 -17.90 -13.19 -31.24
C LEU A 13 -18.73 -12.14 -30.52
N THR A 14 -19.05 -11.03 -31.19
CA THR A 14 -19.84 -9.94 -30.60
C THR A 14 -21.26 -9.92 -31.15
N MET A 15 -22.23 -9.99 -30.23
CA MET A 15 -23.66 -9.88 -30.47
C MET A 15 -24.16 -8.53 -29.93
N SER A 16 -23.93 -7.47 -30.70
CA SER A 16 -24.15 -6.09 -30.26
C SER A 16 -25.62 -5.64 -30.28
N GLY A 17 -26.49 -6.29 -31.06
CA GLY A 17 -27.91 -5.94 -31.17
C GLY A 17 -28.81 -6.57 -30.09
N ALA A 18 -30.12 -6.33 -30.22
CA ALA A 18 -31.14 -7.05 -29.46
C ALA A 18 -31.25 -8.49 -29.98
N ASN A 19 -30.71 -9.44 -29.22
CA ASN A 19 -30.75 -10.84 -29.56
C ASN A 19 -31.68 -11.62 -28.61
N ASN A 20 -32.35 -12.65 -29.14
CA ASN A 20 -33.35 -13.42 -28.39
C ASN A 20 -33.30 -14.92 -28.70
N TRP A 21 -32.67 -15.69 -27.81
CA TRP A 21 -32.73 -17.15 -27.79
C TRP A 21 -32.75 -17.70 -26.36
N SER A 22 -33.52 -18.75 -26.14
CA SER A 22 -33.73 -19.33 -24.79
C SER A 22 -33.08 -20.70 -24.60
N GLY A 23 -32.49 -21.28 -25.64
CA GLY A 23 -31.73 -22.51 -25.51
C GLY A 23 -30.41 -22.31 -24.77
N LYS A 24 -29.74 -23.42 -24.43
CA LYS A 24 -28.43 -23.40 -23.78
C LYS A 24 -27.40 -22.63 -24.62
N THR A 25 -26.65 -21.74 -23.97
CA THR A 25 -25.45 -21.09 -24.49
C THR A 25 -24.21 -21.74 -23.87
N LEU A 26 -23.32 -22.27 -24.69
CA LEU A 26 -22.01 -22.78 -24.26
C LEU A 26 -20.90 -21.93 -24.89
N VAL A 27 -20.07 -21.30 -24.06
CA VAL A 27 -18.81 -20.68 -24.50
C VAL A 27 -17.68 -21.66 -24.22
N SER A 28 -17.31 -22.44 -25.24
CA SER A 28 -16.31 -23.49 -25.11
C SER A 28 -14.87 -23.00 -25.23
N ASN A 29 -14.65 -21.92 -25.99
CA ASN A 29 -13.34 -21.29 -26.18
C ASN A 29 -13.51 -19.85 -26.71
N GLY A 30 -12.48 -19.02 -26.52
CA GLY A 30 -12.46 -17.60 -26.88
C GLY A 30 -13.50 -16.80 -26.10
N GLU A 31 -14.06 -15.77 -26.74
CA GLU A 31 -14.98 -14.85 -26.07
C GLU A 31 -16.32 -14.75 -26.80
N LEU A 32 -17.41 -14.74 -26.04
CA LEU A 32 -18.74 -14.33 -26.51
C LEU A 32 -19.11 -13.01 -25.83
N ILE A 33 -19.38 -11.95 -26.59
CA ILE A 33 -19.89 -10.68 -26.06
C ILE A 33 -21.37 -10.56 -26.41
N VAL A 34 -22.22 -10.35 -25.40
CA VAL A 34 -23.64 -9.99 -25.57
C VAL A 34 -23.89 -8.56 -25.10
N SER A 35 -25.05 -7.99 -25.41
CA SER A 35 -25.43 -6.65 -24.94
C SER A 35 -26.49 -6.71 -23.83
N THR A 36 -26.65 -5.61 -23.09
CA THR A 36 -27.69 -5.46 -22.05
C THR A 36 -29.13 -5.51 -22.58
N VAL A 37 -29.33 -5.51 -23.90
CA VAL A 37 -30.65 -5.70 -24.54
C VAL A 37 -30.92 -7.17 -24.91
N PHE A 38 -30.07 -8.10 -24.50
CA PHE A 38 -30.33 -9.54 -24.64
C PHE A 38 -31.51 -10.00 -23.77
N ALA A 39 -32.50 -10.63 -24.40
CA ALA A 39 -33.79 -10.98 -23.75
C ALA A 39 -34.10 -12.49 -23.75
N GLY A 40 -33.10 -13.34 -24.00
CA GLY A 40 -33.31 -14.75 -24.28
C GLY A 40 -33.58 -15.67 -23.08
N LYS A 41 -33.08 -15.35 -21.88
CA LYS A 41 -33.25 -16.15 -20.64
C LYS A 41 -32.81 -17.62 -20.75
N GLY A 42 -31.83 -17.95 -21.60
CA GLY A 42 -31.21 -19.29 -21.62
C GLY A 42 -30.19 -19.52 -20.49
N ASN A 43 -29.74 -20.78 -20.32
CA ASN A 43 -28.61 -21.11 -19.45
C ASN A 43 -27.30 -20.79 -20.16
N PHE A 44 -26.37 -20.12 -19.49
CA PHE A 44 -25.04 -19.80 -20.01
C PHE A 44 -23.99 -20.60 -19.23
N ILE A 45 -23.16 -21.32 -19.96
CA ILE A 45 -22.02 -22.06 -19.41
C ILE A 45 -20.76 -21.53 -20.07
N VAL A 46 -19.82 -21.03 -19.28
CA VAL A 46 -18.49 -20.58 -19.73
C VAL A 46 -17.48 -21.64 -19.32
N SER A 47 -16.83 -22.28 -20.28
CA SER A 47 -15.80 -23.28 -20.03
C SER A 47 -14.51 -22.65 -19.51
N ASP A 48 -13.67 -23.47 -18.87
CA ASP A 48 -12.33 -23.05 -18.43
C ASP A 48 -11.53 -22.46 -19.61
N GLY A 49 -10.88 -21.33 -19.38
CA GLY A 49 -10.14 -20.55 -20.38
C GLY A 49 -11.00 -19.67 -21.30
N ALA A 50 -12.33 -19.75 -21.23
CA ALA A 50 -13.23 -18.95 -22.06
C ALA A 50 -13.75 -17.69 -21.35
N ALA A 51 -14.33 -16.78 -22.13
CA ALA A 51 -14.81 -15.48 -21.66
C ALA A 51 -16.26 -15.20 -22.09
N LEU A 52 -17.03 -14.61 -21.18
CA LEU A 52 -18.34 -14.00 -21.48
C LEU A 52 -18.25 -12.49 -21.23
N GLY A 53 -18.42 -11.71 -22.28
CA GLY A 53 -18.49 -10.26 -22.22
C GLY A 53 -19.93 -9.74 -22.25
N VAL A 54 -20.17 -8.62 -21.58
CA VAL A 54 -21.42 -7.87 -21.64
C VAL A 54 -21.14 -6.40 -21.90
N THR A 55 -21.66 -5.87 -23.01
CA THR A 55 -21.63 -4.44 -23.32
C THR A 55 -22.91 -3.75 -22.89
N ASN A 56 -22.77 -2.69 -22.11
CA ASN A 56 -23.90 -1.83 -21.77
C ASN A 56 -24.27 -0.93 -22.95
N LEU A 57 -25.52 -1.03 -23.41
CA LEU A 57 -26.11 -0.19 -24.46
C LEU A 57 -27.39 0.54 -24.00
N SER A 58 -27.87 0.27 -22.77
CA SER A 58 -29.17 0.73 -22.26
C SER A 58 -29.27 0.49 -20.76
N ALA A 59 -30.25 1.11 -20.10
CA ALA A 59 -30.54 0.89 -18.67
C ALA A 59 -31.20 -0.48 -18.35
N THR A 60 -30.98 -1.50 -19.19
CA THR A 60 -31.53 -2.86 -19.01
C THR A 60 -30.42 -3.85 -18.64
N SER A 61 -30.79 -5.10 -18.38
CA SER A 61 -29.85 -6.18 -18.07
C SER A 61 -29.92 -7.28 -19.13
N ALA A 62 -28.76 -7.87 -19.46
CA ALA A 62 -28.72 -9.14 -20.18
C ALA A 62 -29.37 -10.21 -19.31
N SER A 63 -30.53 -10.72 -19.74
CA SER A 63 -31.34 -11.64 -18.94
C SER A 63 -30.93 -13.10 -19.19
N ILE A 64 -30.40 -13.76 -18.17
CA ILE A 64 -29.88 -15.13 -18.19
C ILE A 64 -30.63 -15.96 -17.15
N SER A 65 -30.93 -17.23 -17.43
CA SER A 65 -31.53 -18.09 -16.40
C SER A 65 -30.49 -18.56 -15.39
N ASN A 66 -29.52 -19.38 -15.81
CA ASN A 66 -28.43 -19.82 -14.96
C ASN A 66 -27.10 -19.47 -15.62
N LEU A 67 -26.22 -18.77 -14.89
CA LEU A 67 -24.86 -18.48 -15.33
C LEU A 67 -23.89 -19.37 -14.57
N THR A 68 -23.21 -20.28 -15.28
CA THR A 68 -22.19 -21.17 -14.73
C THR A 68 -20.81 -20.80 -15.28
N LEU A 69 -19.88 -20.52 -14.39
CA LEU A 69 -18.52 -20.09 -14.69
C LEU A 69 -17.53 -21.19 -14.31
N GLY A 70 -16.94 -21.77 -15.34
CA GLY A 70 -15.90 -22.77 -15.25
C GLY A 70 -16.38 -24.12 -14.75
N VAL A 71 -15.43 -25.04 -14.68
CA VAL A 71 -15.54 -26.36 -14.04
C VAL A 71 -14.49 -26.47 -12.95
N SER A 72 -13.23 -26.11 -13.24
CA SER A 72 -12.15 -26.10 -12.25
C SER A 72 -11.05 -25.05 -12.53
N GLY A 73 -10.95 -24.58 -13.76
CA GLY A 73 -9.98 -23.58 -14.22
C GLY A 73 -10.52 -22.15 -14.28
N PRO A 74 -9.70 -21.20 -14.76
CA PRO A 74 -10.06 -19.79 -14.79
C PRO A 74 -11.07 -19.48 -15.90
N THR A 75 -12.05 -18.62 -15.63
CA THR A 75 -12.89 -17.98 -16.66
C THR A 75 -12.71 -16.47 -16.67
N THR A 76 -13.26 -15.78 -17.67
CA THR A 76 -13.34 -14.31 -17.66
C THR A 76 -14.78 -13.82 -17.85
N LEU A 77 -15.19 -12.87 -17.02
CA LEU A 77 -16.36 -12.02 -17.24
C LEU A 77 -15.89 -10.63 -17.63
N GLU A 78 -16.18 -10.20 -18.85
CA GLU A 78 -15.85 -8.85 -19.31
C GLU A 78 -17.08 -7.94 -19.24
N PHE A 79 -16.95 -6.75 -18.65
CA PHE A 79 -18.00 -5.73 -18.61
C PHE A 79 -17.51 -4.47 -19.33
N GLN A 80 -18.25 -4.06 -20.35
CA GLN A 80 -17.93 -2.88 -21.15
C GLN A 80 -18.96 -1.78 -20.92
N LYS A 81 -18.48 -0.52 -20.87
CA LYS A 81 -19.32 0.68 -20.69
C LYS A 81 -20.15 0.65 -19.39
N VAL A 82 -19.54 0.21 -18.29
CA VAL A 82 -20.15 0.23 -16.96
C VAL A 82 -20.46 1.67 -16.55
N SER A 83 -21.71 1.94 -16.18
CA SER A 83 -22.18 3.29 -15.85
C SER A 83 -23.42 3.36 -14.95
N SER A 84 -24.18 2.26 -14.80
CA SER A 84 -25.40 2.25 -13.98
C SER A 84 -25.09 2.02 -12.50
N LEU A 85 -25.67 2.85 -11.64
CA LEU A 85 -25.56 2.73 -10.17
C LEU A 85 -26.61 1.80 -9.56
N THR A 86 -27.61 1.38 -10.33
CA THR A 86 -28.80 0.67 -9.81
C THR A 86 -29.09 -0.63 -10.53
N THR A 87 -28.73 -0.73 -11.81
CA THR A 87 -29.07 -1.88 -12.66
C THR A 87 -27.82 -2.66 -13.03
N ALA A 88 -27.80 -3.94 -12.68
CA ALA A 88 -26.72 -4.84 -13.07
C ALA A 88 -26.70 -5.10 -14.57
N LEU A 89 -25.51 -5.24 -15.16
CA LEU A 89 -25.35 -5.53 -16.58
C LEU A 89 -25.86 -6.94 -16.93
N VAL A 90 -25.72 -7.89 -16.00
CA VAL A 90 -26.30 -9.23 -16.06
C VAL A 90 -27.37 -9.38 -14.99
N SER A 91 -28.53 -9.93 -15.38
CA SER A 91 -29.55 -10.41 -14.46
C SER A 91 -29.71 -11.91 -14.66
N ALA A 92 -29.23 -12.69 -13.68
CA ALA A 92 -29.33 -14.14 -13.65
C ALA A 92 -30.41 -14.61 -12.66
N SER A 93 -30.97 -15.79 -12.83
CA SER A 93 -31.70 -16.46 -11.75
C SER A 93 -30.71 -17.09 -10.76
N ASN A 94 -29.76 -17.89 -11.23
CA ASN A 94 -28.70 -18.44 -10.38
C ASN A 94 -27.31 -18.14 -10.96
N LEU A 95 -26.33 -17.99 -10.08
CA LEU A 95 -24.92 -17.83 -10.41
C LEU A 95 -24.11 -18.95 -9.77
N THR A 96 -23.34 -19.67 -10.58
CA THR A 96 -22.45 -20.73 -10.14
C THR A 96 -21.02 -20.42 -10.56
N LEU A 97 -20.09 -20.40 -9.59
CA LEU A 97 -18.66 -20.16 -9.77
C LEU A 97 -17.89 -21.39 -9.29
N ASN A 98 -17.45 -22.23 -10.23
CA ASN A 98 -16.77 -23.50 -9.93
C ASN A 98 -15.24 -23.36 -9.87
N GLY A 99 -14.68 -22.36 -10.55
CA GLY A 99 -13.23 -22.09 -10.60
C GLY A 99 -12.90 -20.64 -10.23
N SER A 100 -11.69 -20.19 -10.57
CA SER A 100 -11.36 -18.76 -10.53
C SER A 100 -12.03 -18.02 -11.67
N CYS A 101 -12.36 -16.75 -11.46
CA CYS A 101 -12.90 -15.91 -12.53
C CYS A 101 -12.31 -14.51 -12.48
N VAL A 102 -11.71 -14.09 -13.59
CA VAL A 102 -11.32 -12.70 -13.78
C VAL A 102 -12.55 -11.90 -14.14
N VAL A 103 -12.84 -10.85 -13.37
CA VAL A 103 -13.84 -9.84 -13.70
C VAL A 103 -13.11 -8.66 -14.33
N LYS A 104 -13.21 -8.54 -15.64
CA LYS A 104 -12.52 -7.54 -16.45
C LYS A 104 -13.44 -6.36 -16.74
N ILE A 105 -12.97 -5.14 -16.47
CA ILE A 105 -13.70 -3.89 -16.75
C ILE A 105 -12.98 -3.15 -17.88
N THR A 106 -13.68 -3.00 -19.01
CA THR A 106 -13.15 -2.33 -20.22
C THR A 106 -13.84 -0.99 -20.44
N GLY A 107 -13.04 0.08 -20.47
CA GLY A 107 -13.51 1.45 -20.63
C GLY A 107 -13.98 2.08 -19.32
N THR A 108 -13.39 3.22 -18.96
CA THR A 108 -13.51 3.86 -17.63
C THR A 108 -14.33 5.13 -17.61
N ALA A 109 -14.81 5.61 -18.77
CA ALA A 109 -15.47 6.91 -18.90
C ALA A 109 -16.79 7.06 -18.13
N GLY A 110 -17.43 5.96 -17.72
CA GLY A 110 -18.69 5.95 -16.97
C GLY A 110 -18.54 5.74 -15.45
N LEU A 111 -17.30 5.66 -14.95
CA LEU A 111 -17.00 5.29 -13.57
C LEU A 111 -16.58 6.51 -12.74
N THR A 112 -17.16 6.63 -11.55
CA THR A 112 -16.90 7.70 -10.58
C THR A 112 -16.32 7.11 -9.30
N ILE A 113 -15.25 7.71 -8.78
CA ILE A 113 -14.63 7.31 -7.51
C ILE A 113 -15.67 7.41 -6.37
N GLY A 114 -15.69 6.40 -5.50
CA GLY A 114 -16.62 6.28 -4.37
C GLY A 114 -17.98 5.72 -4.75
N SER A 115 -18.24 5.48 -6.04
CA SER A 115 -19.50 4.87 -6.51
C SER A 115 -19.39 3.35 -6.61
N THR A 116 -20.53 2.68 -6.44
CA THR A 116 -20.64 1.22 -6.59
C THR A 116 -21.56 0.88 -7.75
N TYR A 117 -21.11 0.02 -8.66
CA TYR A 117 -21.76 -0.33 -9.91
C TYR A 117 -22.11 -1.82 -9.92
N PRO A 118 -23.40 -2.19 -9.89
CA PRO A 118 -23.81 -3.58 -10.02
C PRO A 118 -23.35 -4.18 -11.37
N LEU A 119 -22.67 -5.33 -11.33
CA LEU A 119 -22.18 -6.02 -12.53
C LEU A 119 -23.07 -7.22 -12.85
N VAL A 120 -23.28 -8.09 -11.86
CA VAL A 120 -24.12 -9.29 -11.95
C VAL A 120 -25.11 -9.29 -10.80
N GLY A 121 -26.40 -9.22 -11.09
CA GLY A 121 -27.45 -9.53 -10.12
C GLY A 121 -27.95 -10.95 -10.30
N TYR A 122 -28.25 -11.62 -9.20
CA TYR A 122 -28.92 -12.92 -9.21
C TYR A 122 -30.13 -12.90 -8.28
N SER A 123 -31.23 -13.56 -8.65
CA SER A 123 -32.47 -13.58 -7.84
C SER A 123 -32.65 -14.82 -6.98
N GLY A 124 -31.85 -15.86 -7.25
CA GLY A 124 -31.84 -17.14 -6.56
C GLY A 124 -30.53 -17.32 -5.82
N SER A 125 -29.84 -18.43 -6.07
CA SER A 125 -28.62 -18.80 -5.34
C SER A 125 -27.34 -18.34 -6.03
N PHE A 126 -26.37 -17.94 -5.22
CA PHE A 126 -24.95 -17.95 -5.57
C PHE A 126 -24.32 -19.21 -4.99
N SER A 127 -23.67 -20.01 -5.84
CA SER A 127 -22.91 -21.20 -5.45
C SER A 127 -21.46 -21.05 -5.88
N GLY A 128 -20.54 -21.09 -4.93
CA GLY A 128 -19.10 -20.88 -5.17
C GLY A 128 -18.45 -20.06 -4.07
N ASN A 129 -17.18 -19.71 -4.26
CA ASN A 129 -16.43 -18.87 -3.33
C ASN A 129 -16.17 -17.49 -3.94
N PHE A 130 -16.69 -16.42 -3.32
CA PHE A 130 -16.48 -15.05 -3.80
C PHE A 130 -14.99 -14.67 -3.90
N ALA A 131 -14.12 -15.24 -3.05
CA ALA A 131 -12.67 -15.00 -3.11
C ALA A 131 -12.00 -15.49 -4.40
N ASN A 132 -12.67 -16.36 -5.16
CA ASN A 132 -12.19 -16.82 -6.46
C ASN A 132 -12.37 -15.78 -7.58
N LEU A 133 -13.07 -14.66 -7.31
CA LEU A 133 -13.18 -13.54 -8.23
C LEU A 133 -11.95 -12.63 -8.13
N GLN A 134 -11.39 -12.26 -9.27
CA GLN A 134 -10.22 -11.39 -9.36
C GLN A 134 -10.53 -10.20 -10.26
N LEU A 135 -10.43 -8.98 -9.75
CA LEU A 135 -10.73 -7.79 -10.53
C LEU A 135 -9.55 -7.43 -11.46
N GLN A 136 -9.86 -7.12 -12.72
CA GLN A 136 -8.94 -6.52 -13.66
C GLN A 136 -9.56 -5.24 -14.25
N THR A 137 -8.96 -4.08 -14.03
CA THR A 137 -9.42 -2.79 -14.56
C THR A 137 -8.47 -2.25 -15.63
N SER A 138 -8.98 -1.38 -16.50
CA SER A 138 -8.15 -0.56 -17.38
C SER A 138 -7.34 0.45 -16.57
N ALA A 139 -6.19 0.90 -17.10
CA ALA A 139 -5.33 1.87 -16.44
C ALA A 139 -6.10 3.14 -16.00
N GLY A 140 -5.80 3.64 -14.79
CA GLY A 140 -6.39 4.86 -14.24
C GLY A 140 -7.61 4.66 -13.33
N ILE A 141 -8.10 3.43 -13.15
CA ILE A 141 -9.14 3.10 -12.17
C ILE A 141 -8.72 1.93 -11.31
N SER A 142 -9.07 2.01 -10.03
CA SER A 142 -8.98 0.91 -9.09
C SER A 142 -10.31 0.70 -8.40
N GLY A 143 -10.54 -0.53 -7.98
CA GLY A 143 -11.81 -0.93 -7.42
C GLY A 143 -11.66 -2.22 -6.64
N VAL A 144 -12.73 -2.59 -5.96
CA VAL A 144 -12.86 -3.87 -5.28
C VAL A 144 -14.19 -4.49 -5.70
N LEU A 145 -14.20 -5.80 -5.89
CA LEU A 145 -15.45 -6.53 -6.06
C LEU A 145 -16.10 -6.70 -4.70
N VAL A 146 -17.36 -6.30 -4.60
CA VAL A 146 -18.16 -6.45 -3.39
C VAL A 146 -19.38 -7.31 -3.69
N SER A 147 -19.83 -8.06 -2.68
CA SER A 147 -21.09 -8.79 -2.72
C SER A 147 -22.14 -8.01 -1.91
N ASN A 148 -23.15 -7.47 -2.57
CA ASN A 148 -24.23 -6.68 -1.95
C ASN A 148 -25.60 -7.25 -2.32
N SER A 149 -26.36 -7.75 -1.34
CA SER A 149 -27.78 -8.12 -1.50
C SER A 149 -28.09 -8.89 -2.79
N GLN A 150 -27.44 -10.04 -3.00
CA GLN A 150 -27.56 -10.90 -4.19
C GLN A 150 -27.00 -10.29 -5.49
N GLN A 151 -25.93 -9.50 -5.38
CA GLN A 151 -25.23 -8.93 -6.52
C GLN A 151 -23.71 -9.01 -6.32
N ILE A 152 -22.99 -9.13 -7.43
CA ILE A 152 -21.58 -8.80 -7.55
C ILE A 152 -21.51 -7.40 -8.12
N ALA A 153 -20.85 -6.49 -7.42
CA ALA A 153 -20.68 -5.10 -7.84
C ALA A 153 -19.21 -4.67 -7.83
N LEU A 154 -18.89 -3.70 -8.69
CA LEU A 154 -17.63 -2.98 -8.68
C LEU A 154 -17.77 -1.77 -7.77
N SER A 155 -17.06 -1.75 -6.64
CA SER A 155 -16.90 -0.54 -5.85
C SER A 155 -15.65 0.20 -6.32
N VAL A 156 -15.80 1.39 -6.90
CA VAL A 156 -14.69 2.19 -7.42
C VAL A 156 -14.06 2.94 -6.27
N VAL A 157 -12.77 2.74 -6.05
CA VAL A 157 -12.01 3.36 -4.97
C VAL A 157 -10.83 4.13 -5.54
N SER A 158 -10.50 5.28 -4.97
CA SER A 158 -9.22 5.93 -5.24
C SER A 158 -8.13 5.14 -4.53
N ILE A 159 -7.08 4.70 -5.25
CA ILE A 159 -5.84 4.31 -4.57
C ILE A 159 -5.27 5.59 -3.96
N PRO A 160 -5.09 5.67 -2.63
CA PRO A 160 -4.42 6.81 -2.04
C PRO A 160 -3.01 6.94 -2.60
N LEU A 161 -2.49 8.16 -2.72
CA LEU A 161 -1.05 8.31 -2.98
C LEU A 161 -0.26 7.77 -1.77
N ALA A 162 0.96 7.28 -2.01
CA ALA A 162 1.88 6.95 -0.94
C ALA A 162 2.02 8.17 0.01
N PRO A 163 2.12 7.96 1.34
CA PRO A 163 2.34 9.04 2.28
C PRO A 163 3.57 9.87 1.89
N THR A 164 3.47 11.19 2.07
CA THR A 164 4.55 12.14 1.74
C THR A 164 5.07 12.84 2.98
N ASN A 165 6.25 13.46 2.88
CA ASN A 165 6.91 14.19 3.97
C ASN A 165 7.02 13.37 5.26
N LEU A 166 7.43 12.10 5.14
CA LEU A 166 7.82 11.32 6.32
C LEU A 166 9.03 11.99 6.97
N MET A 167 8.86 12.41 8.21
CA MET A 167 9.89 13.03 9.04
C MET A 167 10.06 12.21 10.31
N THR A 168 11.29 12.17 10.80
CA THR A 168 11.65 11.46 12.02
C THR A 168 12.44 12.36 12.95
N THR A 169 12.13 12.30 14.24
CA THR A 169 12.85 12.99 15.31
C THR A 169 13.34 11.97 16.31
N ALA A 170 14.64 11.96 16.58
CA ALA A 170 15.25 11.09 17.57
C ALA A 170 14.90 11.54 19.00
N GLY A 171 14.75 10.59 19.91
CA GLY A 171 14.70 10.81 21.35
C GLY A 171 15.47 9.70 22.08
N ASP A 172 15.35 9.65 23.39
CA ASP A 172 15.99 8.60 24.20
C ASP A 172 15.29 7.26 24.00
N ALA A 173 16.02 6.28 23.47
CA ALA A 173 15.52 4.94 23.15
C ALA A 173 14.24 4.94 22.28
N GLN A 174 14.02 6.01 21.49
CA GLN A 174 12.82 6.17 20.69
C GLN A 174 13.02 7.04 19.45
N ALA A 175 12.10 6.91 18.50
CA ALA A 175 11.97 7.77 17.34
C ALA A 175 10.51 8.19 17.15
N SER A 176 10.26 9.49 17.02
CA SER A 176 8.94 10.04 16.69
C SER A 176 8.83 10.25 15.18
N LEU A 177 7.79 9.68 14.57
CA LEU A 177 7.52 9.74 13.14
C LEU A 177 6.28 10.60 12.88
N LYS A 178 6.30 11.39 11.80
CA LYS A 178 5.14 12.15 11.31
C LYS A 178 5.15 12.22 9.79
N TRP A 179 3.98 12.13 9.16
CA TRP A 179 3.81 12.22 7.70
C TRP A 179 2.54 12.97 7.32
N ASN A 180 2.40 13.30 6.04
CA ASN A 180 1.18 13.88 5.49
C ASN A 180 0.11 12.80 5.26
N ALA A 181 -1.16 13.15 5.48
CA ALA A 181 -2.28 12.27 5.21
C ALA A 181 -2.43 11.95 3.71
N SER A 182 -2.74 10.70 3.39
CA SER A 182 -3.12 10.27 2.05
C SER A 182 -4.64 10.25 1.92
N ALA A 183 -5.19 10.98 0.94
CA ALA A 183 -6.63 11.02 0.70
C ALA A 183 -7.18 9.63 0.36
N GLY A 184 -8.21 9.19 1.08
CA GLY A 184 -8.80 7.85 0.93
C GLY A 184 -8.12 6.75 1.75
N ALA A 185 -7.07 7.06 2.52
CA ALA A 185 -6.47 6.12 3.44
C ALA A 185 -7.37 5.87 4.66
N THR A 186 -7.53 4.60 5.05
CA THR A 186 -8.22 4.17 6.27
C THR A 186 -7.24 3.89 7.42
N GLY A 187 -5.94 3.84 7.12
CA GLY A 187 -4.86 3.66 8.09
C GLY A 187 -3.50 3.70 7.41
N TYR A 188 -2.45 3.42 8.17
CA TYR A 188 -1.06 3.43 7.73
C TYR A 188 -0.30 2.26 8.35
N ASN A 189 0.51 1.61 7.52
CA ASN A 189 1.48 0.61 7.96
C ASN A 189 2.84 1.30 8.13
N VAL A 190 3.39 1.24 9.34
CA VAL A 190 4.71 1.75 9.67
C VAL A 190 5.69 0.60 9.63
N LYS A 191 6.75 0.74 8.83
CA LYS A 191 7.75 -0.30 8.64
C LYS A 191 9.13 0.22 9.01
N GLN A 192 9.98 -0.65 9.55
CA GLN A 192 11.32 -0.32 10.00
C GLN A 192 12.36 -1.25 9.35
N SER A 193 13.52 -0.69 9.05
CA SER A 193 14.73 -1.38 8.65
C SER A 193 15.90 -1.00 9.56
N THR A 194 16.73 -1.99 9.88
CA THR A 194 18.04 -1.83 10.55
C THR A 194 19.22 -2.10 9.60
N ASP A 195 18.93 -2.45 8.34
CA ASP A 195 19.90 -2.86 7.31
C ASP A 195 20.03 -1.83 6.18
N ARG A 196 19.96 -0.53 6.53
CA ARG A 196 20.03 0.60 5.59
C ARG A 196 18.96 0.58 4.49
N GLY A 197 17.76 0.13 4.84
CA GLY A 197 16.60 0.09 3.95
C GLY A 197 16.58 -1.09 2.97
N ALA A 198 17.41 -2.11 3.17
CA ALA A 198 17.36 -3.30 2.32
C ALA A 198 16.11 -4.16 2.59
N THR A 199 15.70 -4.27 3.86
CA THR A 199 14.50 -5.01 4.27
C THR A 199 13.68 -4.22 5.29
N TYR A 200 12.42 -3.97 4.98
CA TYR A 200 11.48 -3.30 5.89
C TYR A 200 10.49 -4.29 6.50
N ASN A 201 10.43 -4.34 7.83
CA ASN A 201 9.48 -5.14 8.60
C ASN A 201 8.36 -4.26 9.14
N LEU A 202 7.11 -4.75 9.10
CA LEU A 202 5.97 -4.06 9.70
C LEU A 202 6.12 -4.03 11.23
N ILE A 203 6.09 -2.83 11.81
CA ILE A 203 6.18 -2.65 13.27
C ILE A 203 4.89 -2.10 13.88
N ALA A 204 4.05 -1.43 13.09
CA ALA A 204 2.77 -0.94 13.57
C ALA A 204 1.77 -0.71 12.43
N THR A 205 0.48 -0.80 12.75
CA THR A 205 -0.61 -0.30 11.91
C THR A 205 -1.39 0.72 12.73
N VAL A 206 -1.52 1.95 12.21
CA VAL A 206 -2.12 3.09 12.92
C VAL A 206 -3.11 3.84 12.04
N THR A 207 -4.06 4.56 12.64
CA THR A 207 -4.97 5.44 11.90
C THR A 207 -4.52 6.90 11.91
N ALA A 208 -3.70 7.29 12.89
CA ALA A 208 -3.09 8.61 12.97
C ALA A 208 -1.95 8.78 11.95
N THR A 209 -1.60 10.04 11.66
CA THR A 209 -0.46 10.39 10.77
C THR A 209 0.85 10.60 11.54
N ASN A 210 0.98 9.94 12.68
CA ASN A 210 2.15 9.94 13.54
C ASN A 210 2.26 8.63 14.31
N TYR A 211 3.47 8.30 14.72
CA TYR A 211 3.77 7.12 15.51
C TYR A 211 5.06 7.35 16.32
N ILE A 212 5.12 6.87 17.56
CA ILE A 212 6.34 6.88 18.37
C ILE A 212 6.81 5.43 18.49
N ASN A 213 7.98 5.15 17.93
CA ASN A 213 8.63 3.86 18.05
C ASN A 213 9.56 3.87 19.27
N THR A 214 9.29 3.05 20.26
CA THR A 214 10.04 3.00 21.54
C THR A 214 10.84 1.70 21.68
N GLY A 215 11.72 1.63 22.69
CA GLY A 215 12.54 0.44 22.94
C GLY A 215 13.68 0.28 21.94
N LEU A 216 14.11 1.38 21.32
CA LEU A 216 15.22 1.41 20.39
C LEU A 216 16.57 1.49 21.13
N VAL A 217 17.63 1.03 20.47
CA VAL A 217 18.99 1.17 20.97
C VAL A 217 19.53 2.53 20.56
N ASN A 218 20.02 3.29 21.53
CA ASN A 218 20.66 4.57 21.29
C ASN A 218 21.98 4.41 20.52
N GLY A 219 22.26 5.31 19.59
CA GLY A 219 23.41 5.27 18.67
C GLY A 219 23.18 4.45 17.40
N GLU A 220 22.16 3.60 17.35
CA GLU A 220 21.82 2.81 16.16
C GLU A 220 20.90 3.59 15.19
N VAL A 221 21.18 3.53 13.89
CA VAL A 221 20.38 4.21 12.87
C VAL A 221 19.25 3.30 12.41
N TYR A 222 18.01 3.76 12.58
CA TYR A 222 16.81 3.08 12.09
C TYR A 222 16.21 3.82 10.90
N TYR A 223 15.80 3.07 9.89
CA TYR A 223 15.18 3.58 8.67
C TYR A 223 13.69 3.24 8.69
N TYR A 224 12.86 4.17 8.26
CA TYR A 224 11.41 4.04 8.30
C TYR A 224 10.81 4.37 6.95
N VAL A 225 9.78 3.62 6.60
CA VAL A 225 8.84 3.95 5.52
C VAL A 225 7.42 3.78 6.03
N VAL A 226 6.49 4.50 5.42
CA VAL A 226 5.06 4.39 5.74
C VAL A 226 4.28 4.22 4.46
N SER A 227 3.33 3.30 4.46
CA SER A 227 2.37 3.10 3.37
C SER A 227 0.95 3.34 3.87
N ALA A 228 0.10 3.90 3.02
CA ALA A 228 -1.32 4.03 3.29
C ALA A 228 -2.04 2.70 3.05
N VAL A 229 -2.98 2.38 3.95
CA VAL A 229 -3.91 1.25 3.86
C VAL A 229 -5.28 1.78 3.43
N TYR A 230 -5.94 1.06 2.53
CA TYR A 230 -7.28 1.36 2.03
C TYR A 230 -8.05 0.06 1.73
N SER A 231 -9.32 0.15 1.35
CA SER A 231 -10.18 -1.02 1.12
C SER A 231 -9.68 -1.97 0.02
N GLY A 232 -8.89 -1.46 -0.93
CA GLY A 232 -8.28 -2.24 -2.01
C GLY A 232 -6.88 -2.79 -1.68
N GLY A 233 -6.36 -2.55 -0.48
CA GLY A 233 -5.07 -3.05 -0.02
C GLY A 233 -4.13 -1.97 0.50
N GLU A 234 -2.87 -2.03 0.10
CA GLU A 234 -1.80 -1.15 0.56
C GLU A 234 -1.18 -0.40 -0.62
N THR A 235 -0.79 0.85 -0.38
CA THR A 235 -0.07 1.68 -1.37
C THR A 235 1.42 1.35 -1.41
N ALA A 236 2.15 1.96 -2.35
CA ALA A 236 3.61 1.96 -2.27
C ALA A 236 4.09 2.67 -0.99
N ASP A 237 5.30 2.32 -0.56
CA ASP A 237 5.97 2.97 0.56
C ASP A 237 6.31 4.43 0.26
N SER A 238 6.30 5.27 1.29
CA SER A 238 6.82 6.63 1.24
C SER A 238 8.30 6.65 0.90
N VAL A 239 8.84 7.83 0.57
CA VAL A 239 10.28 8.06 0.67
C VAL A 239 10.74 7.77 2.11
N ALA A 240 11.87 7.07 2.24
CA ALA A 240 12.39 6.67 3.53
C ALA A 240 12.94 7.86 4.33
N ALA A 241 12.79 7.79 5.65
CA ALA A 241 13.43 8.70 6.61
C ALA A 241 14.17 7.89 7.68
N SER A 242 15.11 8.49 8.40
CA SER A 242 15.92 7.80 9.39
C SER A 242 16.13 8.61 10.66
N ALA A 243 16.19 7.91 11.79
CA ALA A 243 16.56 8.50 13.07
C ALA A 243 17.57 7.60 13.80
N ALA A 244 18.50 8.24 14.50
CA ALA A 244 19.41 7.60 15.45
C ALA A 244 19.04 8.08 16.85
N PRO A 245 18.36 7.27 17.68
CA PRO A 245 18.06 7.60 19.07
C PRO A 245 19.33 7.96 19.85
N VAL A 246 19.22 8.88 20.79
CA VAL A 246 20.38 9.39 21.55
C VAL A 246 20.03 9.40 23.03
N SER A 247 20.93 8.85 23.84
CA SER A 247 20.79 8.88 25.30
C SER A 247 20.69 10.31 25.81
N THR A 248 19.71 10.55 26.70
CA THR A 248 19.57 11.83 27.42
C THR A 248 20.26 11.81 28.78
N THR A 249 20.79 10.65 29.21
CA THR A 249 21.53 10.55 30.46
C THR A 249 22.81 11.39 30.38
N VAL A 250 23.26 11.95 31.50
CA VAL A 250 24.48 12.76 31.50
C VAL A 250 25.68 11.83 31.36
N PRO A 251 26.48 11.92 30.28
CA PRO A 251 27.60 11.02 30.08
C PRO A 251 28.78 11.40 30.97
N GLU A 252 29.55 10.40 31.38
CA GLU A 252 30.91 10.62 31.86
C GLU A 252 31.82 10.89 30.66
N LEU A 253 32.54 12.02 30.68
CA LEU A 253 33.61 12.30 29.73
C LEU A 253 34.90 11.66 30.23
N GLY A 254 35.22 10.50 29.67
CA GLY A 254 36.46 9.80 29.95
C GLY A 254 37.65 10.45 29.23
N MET A 255 38.82 10.35 29.84
CA MET A 255 40.06 10.85 29.26
C MET A 255 41.23 9.91 29.55
N THR A 256 42.08 9.70 28.54
CA THR A 256 43.34 8.96 28.68
C THR A 256 44.47 9.66 27.93
N PHE A 257 45.70 9.47 28.41
CA PHE A 257 46.91 10.01 27.79
C PHE A 257 47.64 8.90 27.04
N ASN A 258 47.96 9.15 25.77
CA ASN A 258 48.79 8.28 24.95
C ASN A 258 49.96 9.10 24.37
N GLY A 259 51.09 9.10 25.08
CA GLY A 259 52.24 9.92 24.71
C GLY A 259 51.91 11.41 24.74
N SER A 260 51.97 12.07 23.57
CA SER A 260 51.64 13.49 23.37
C SER A 260 50.19 13.73 22.90
N GLN A 261 49.31 12.74 23.05
CA GLN A 261 47.91 12.82 22.64
C GLN A 261 46.94 12.59 23.82
N LEU A 262 45.88 13.40 23.85
CA LEU A 262 44.78 13.28 24.78
C LEU A 262 43.62 12.62 24.04
N GLN A 263 43.24 11.42 24.45
CA GLN A 263 42.05 10.76 23.93
C GLN A 263 40.89 11.02 24.88
N LEU A 264 39.85 11.66 24.36
CA LEU A 264 38.57 11.85 25.02
C LEU A 264 37.60 10.80 24.49
N PHE A 265 36.81 10.21 25.37
CA PHE A 265 35.81 9.21 24.98
C PHE A 265 34.57 9.30 25.86
N TRP A 266 33.45 8.87 25.32
CA TRP A 266 32.17 8.80 26.00
C TRP A 266 31.39 7.55 25.55
N PRO A 267 30.32 7.19 26.27
CA PRO A 267 29.53 6.01 25.93
C PRO A 267 29.00 6.06 24.48
N GLN A 268 28.97 4.91 23.80
CA GLN A 268 28.64 4.79 22.38
C GLN A 268 27.21 5.25 22.05
N ASP A 269 26.29 5.06 22.99
CA ASP A 269 24.88 5.49 22.96
C ASP A 269 24.68 7.02 23.05
N HIS A 270 25.76 7.79 23.20
CA HIS A 270 25.78 9.25 23.15
C HIS A 270 26.37 9.77 21.83
N THR A 271 26.48 8.93 20.80
CA THR A 271 26.80 9.37 19.43
C THR A 271 25.71 10.34 18.96
N GLY A 272 26.10 11.56 18.60
CA GLY A 272 25.19 12.69 18.34
C GLY A 272 25.49 13.90 19.22
N TRP A 273 26.02 13.68 20.44
CA TRP A 273 26.40 14.75 21.36
C TRP A 273 27.53 15.62 20.78
N THR A 274 27.50 16.91 21.11
CA THR A 274 28.54 17.86 20.71
C THR A 274 29.59 17.98 21.81
N LEU A 275 30.83 17.60 21.52
CA LEU A 275 31.97 17.95 22.37
C LEU A 275 32.29 19.42 22.14
N GLN A 276 32.34 20.20 23.22
CA GLN A 276 32.76 21.59 23.17
C GLN A 276 34.07 21.76 23.94
N MET A 277 34.90 22.68 23.46
CA MET A 277 36.15 23.07 24.11
C MET A 277 36.25 24.57 24.37
N GLN A 278 37.06 24.94 25.35
CA GLN A 278 37.40 26.32 25.68
C GLN A 278 38.85 26.40 26.16
N THR A 279 39.56 27.48 25.83
CA THR A 279 40.95 27.73 26.26
C THR A 279 41.02 29.01 27.09
N ASN A 280 41.10 28.88 28.42
CA ASN A 280 41.21 30.02 29.35
C ASN A 280 42.41 29.85 30.27
N SER A 281 42.90 30.95 30.86
CA SER A 281 43.82 30.87 32.00
C SER A 281 43.12 30.23 33.21
N LEU A 282 43.83 29.41 33.98
CA LEU A 282 43.32 28.77 35.20
C LEU A 282 42.65 29.77 36.15
N ASN A 283 43.23 30.98 36.24
CA ASN A 283 42.81 32.01 37.18
C ASN A 283 41.51 32.70 36.75
N THR A 284 41.13 32.59 35.47
CA THR A 284 39.93 33.19 34.90
C THR A 284 38.71 32.26 34.99
N GLY A 285 38.93 30.96 35.16
CA GLY A 285 37.87 29.97 35.24
C GLY A 285 37.14 29.75 33.91
N LEU A 286 35.89 29.25 33.98
CA LEU A 286 35.05 29.00 32.80
C LEU A 286 34.37 30.29 32.32
N GLY A 287 34.27 30.45 31.00
CA GLY A 287 33.59 31.58 30.36
C GLY A 287 32.48 31.11 29.41
N THR A 288 32.00 32.00 28.54
CA THR A 288 30.89 31.72 27.60
C THR A 288 31.35 31.34 26.18
N ASN A 289 32.64 31.48 25.86
CA ASN A 289 33.22 31.25 24.52
C ASN A 289 33.53 29.77 24.21
N TRP A 290 32.56 28.88 24.43
CA TRP A 290 32.69 27.47 24.06
C TRP A 290 32.60 27.27 22.55
N VAL A 291 33.46 26.42 22.00
CA VAL A 291 33.49 26.09 20.56
C VAL A 291 33.28 24.60 20.37
N GLY A 292 32.42 24.21 19.43
CA GLY A 292 32.20 22.80 19.07
C GLY A 292 33.44 22.20 18.41
N VAL A 293 33.80 20.99 18.84
CA VAL A 293 34.88 20.20 18.25
C VAL A 293 34.35 19.48 17.02
N THR A 294 35.01 19.68 15.88
CA THR A 294 34.60 19.10 14.60
C THR A 294 34.50 17.57 14.69
N ASN A 295 33.48 17.00 14.05
CA ASN A 295 33.19 15.56 13.99
C ASN A 295 32.77 14.91 15.31
N SER A 296 32.58 15.65 16.41
CA SER A 296 32.16 15.03 17.68
C SER A 296 30.79 14.37 17.61
N THR A 297 29.90 14.84 16.75
CA THR A 297 28.51 14.34 16.64
C THR A 297 28.39 12.99 15.93
N VAL A 298 29.45 12.50 15.28
CA VAL A 298 29.44 11.24 14.52
C VAL A 298 30.35 10.17 15.12
N THR A 299 30.86 10.41 16.33
CA THR A 299 31.77 9.50 17.02
C THR A 299 31.46 9.50 18.52
N ASN A 300 32.08 8.57 19.24
CA ASN A 300 32.08 8.51 20.69
C ASN A 300 33.49 8.70 21.29
N GLN A 301 34.47 9.05 20.46
CA GLN A 301 35.84 9.31 20.90
C GLN A 301 36.57 10.27 19.96
N LEU A 302 37.44 11.11 20.52
CA LEU A 302 38.26 12.05 19.77
C LEU A 302 39.68 12.09 20.34
N ILE A 303 40.66 12.17 19.45
CA ILE A 303 42.04 12.42 19.81
C ILE A 303 42.32 13.90 19.62
N VAL A 304 42.67 14.57 20.70
CA VAL A 304 43.08 15.98 20.71
C VAL A 304 44.60 16.03 20.88
N PRO A 305 45.34 16.67 19.97
CA PRO A 305 46.76 16.93 20.18
C PRO A 305 46.91 17.81 21.42
N PHE A 306 47.74 17.41 22.38
CA PHE A 306 48.07 18.27 23.51
C PHE A 306 49.49 18.80 23.38
N SER A 307 49.69 20.07 23.70
CA SER A 307 51.02 20.65 23.90
C SER A 307 51.12 21.11 25.34
N ALA A 308 52.21 20.73 26.01
CA ALA A 308 52.52 21.23 27.36
C ALA A 308 52.76 22.75 27.40
N THR A 309 52.90 23.40 26.23
CA THR A 309 53.02 24.86 26.11
C THR A 309 51.69 25.59 26.00
N ASN A 310 50.58 24.87 25.76
CA ASN A 310 49.26 25.48 25.67
C ASN A 310 48.69 25.69 27.08
N GLY A 311 47.93 26.78 27.26
CA GLY A 311 47.19 27.04 28.50
C GLY A 311 46.10 25.99 28.77
N SER A 312 45.32 26.17 29.83
CA SER A 312 44.29 25.21 30.20
C SER A 312 43.18 25.11 29.15
N VAL A 313 42.86 23.86 28.81
CA VAL A 313 41.75 23.51 27.92
C VAL A 313 40.68 22.81 28.73
N PHE A 314 39.44 23.27 28.61
CA PHE A 314 38.27 22.70 29.26
C PHE A 314 37.41 22.02 28.19
N PHE A 315 36.78 20.91 28.56
CA PHE A 315 35.90 20.14 27.69
C PHE A 315 34.54 19.91 28.36
N ARG A 316 33.48 19.89 27.55
CA ARG A 316 32.15 19.45 27.99
C ARG A 316 31.40 18.77 26.85
N LEU A 317 30.50 17.86 27.18
CA LEU A 317 29.55 17.28 26.25
C LEU A 317 28.21 18.01 26.34
N VAL A 318 27.59 18.27 25.20
CA VAL A 318 26.29 18.96 25.09
C VAL A 318 25.32 18.09 24.31
N TYR A 319 24.14 17.86 24.88
CA TYR A 319 23.05 17.12 24.26
C TYR A 319 22.51 17.87 23.01
N PRO A 320 22.13 17.16 21.92
CA PRO A 320 21.62 17.76 20.68
C PRO A 320 20.37 18.64 20.80
#